data_AF-A0A845YL27-F1
#
_entry.id   AF-A0A845YL27-F1
#
_cell.length_a   1.000
_cell.length_b   1.000
_cell.length_c   1.000
_cell.angle_alpha   90.00
_cell.angle_beta   90.00
_cell.angle_gamma   90.00
#
_symmetry.space_group_name_H-M   'P 1'
#
loop_
_entity.id
_entity.type
_entity.pdbx_description
1 polymer ?
#
loop_
_entity_poly.entity_id
_entity_poly.type
_entity_poly.pdbx_seq_one_letter_code
_entity_poly.pdbx_strand_id
1 'polypeptide(L)'
;SEFEAMVQQEQLLEWAEFASNYYGTPRQPVETMVALGHVVILEIELEGARQIRKSLPAARQIFVLPPSLPELEARIRRRGQDSDAAIAKRLARAQIEMAAAAEFDIQIVNDSLEQAVVELEQAIYSDPFDGGTPAMTTKDSTTDLTKGAATVEP
;
A
#
# COMPACT_ATOMS: atom_id res chain seq x y z
N SER A 1 -14.32 10.24 19.74
CA SER A 1 -14.86 10.59 18.41
C SER A 1 -15.43 9.34 17.74
N GLU A 2 -16.18 9.45 16.64
CA GLU A 2 -16.62 8.28 15.86
C GLU A 2 -15.43 7.44 15.39
N PHE A 3 -14.37 8.11 14.94
CA PHE A 3 -13.12 7.48 14.55
C PHE A 3 -12.48 6.61 15.65
N GLU A 4 -12.36 7.14 16.87
CA GLU A 4 -11.84 6.37 18.01
C GLU A 4 -12.68 5.13 18.31
N ALA A 5 -14.00 5.22 18.14
CA ALA A 5 -14.89 4.07 18.29
C ALA A 5 -14.63 3.02 17.19
N MET A 6 -14.41 3.44 15.94
CA MET A 6 -14.06 2.52 14.84
C MET A 6 -12.73 1.81 15.12
N VAL A 7 -11.72 2.52 15.63
CA VAL A 7 -10.44 1.93 16.04
C VAL A 7 -10.63 0.90 17.15
N GLN A 8 -11.39 1.24 18.20
CA GLN A 8 -11.67 0.34 19.33
C GLN A 8 -12.50 -0.89 18.93
N GLN A 9 -13.33 -0.77 17.90
CA GLN A 9 -14.18 -1.85 17.38
C GLN A 9 -13.51 -2.64 16.24
N GLU A 10 -12.21 -2.41 15.98
CA GLU A 10 -11.43 -3.09 14.93
C GLU A 10 -12.05 -2.96 13.52
N GLN A 11 -12.77 -1.86 13.27
CA GLN A 11 -13.46 -1.58 12.01
C GLN A 11 -12.54 -0.98 10.93
N LEU A 12 -11.29 -0.68 11.28
CA LEU A 12 -10.25 -0.20 10.38
C LEU A 12 -9.15 -1.26 10.25
N LEU A 13 -8.69 -1.50 9.03
CA LEU A 13 -7.55 -2.39 8.76
C LEU A 13 -6.23 -1.70 9.10
N GLU A 14 -6.14 -0.41 8.83
CA GLU A 14 -5.04 0.46 9.21
C GLU A 14 -5.56 1.88 9.43
N TRP A 15 -4.80 2.67 10.17
CA TRP A 15 -5.05 4.09 10.31
C TRP A 15 -3.78 4.90 10.63
N ALA A 16 -3.86 6.20 10.39
CA ALA A 16 -2.82 7.17 10.73
C ALA A 16 -3.42 8.54 11.08
N GLU A 17 -2.66 9.34 11.85
CA GLU A 17 -2.93 10.76 12.03
C GLU A 17 -1.95 11.57 11.18
N PHE A 18 -2.46 12.45 10.32
CA PHE A 18 -1.66 13.38 9.53
C PHE A 18 -2.25 14.79 9.61
N ALA A 19 -1.42 15.75 10.04
CA ALA A 19 -1.80 17.15 10.22
C ALA A 19 -3.10 17.32 11.05
N SER A 20 -3.22 16.55 12.14
CA SER A 20 -4.38 16.51 13.04
C SER A 20 -5.69 15.99 12.43
N ASN A 21 -5.61 15.35 11.27
CA ASN A 21 -6.72 14.59 10.69
C ASN A 21 -6.42 13.09 10.76
N TYR A 22 -7.44 12.30 11.00
CA TYR A 22 -7.34 10.84 11.00
C TYR A 22 -7.71 10.28 9.64
N TYR A 23 -6.95 9.28 9.22
CA TYR A 23 -7.16 8.52 7.99
C TYR A 23 -7.15 7.04 8.33
N GLY A 24 -7.88 6.23 7.59
CA GLY A 24 -7.79 4.78 7.70
C GLY A 24 -8.58 4.07 6.63
N THR A 25 -8.26 2.78 6.47
CA THR A 25 -8.93 1.90 5.51
C THR A 25 -10.03 1.12 6.21
N PRO A 26 -11.32 1.37 5.89
CA PRO A 26 -12.42 0.62 6.49
C PRO A 26 -12.35 -0.87 6.12
N ARG A 27 -12.54 -1.73 7.12
CA ARG A 27 -12.46 -3.19 6.96
C ARG A 27 -13.56 -3.74 6.07
N GLN A 28 -14.81 -3.39 6.34
CA GLN A 28 -15.98 -4.00 5.71
C GLN A 28 -15.98 -3.89 4.16
N PRO A 29 -15.68 -2.73 3.54
CA PRO A 29 -15.62 -2.64 2.09
C PRO A 29 -14.53 -3.51 1.47
N VAL A 30 -13.35 -3.59 2.10
CA VAL A 30 -12.23 -4.41 1.62
C VAL A 30 -12.62 -5.90 1.68
N GLU A 31 -13.12 -6.36 2.83
CA GLU A 31 -13.53 -7.75 3.00
C GLU A 31 -14.68 -8.13 2.05
N THR A 32 -15.60 -7.21 1.78
CA THR A 32 -16.68 -7.43 0.80
C THR A 32 -16.13 -7.63 -0.61
N MET A 33 -15.21 -6.79 -1.06
CA MET A 33 -14.60 -6.93 -2.39
C MET A 33 -13.78 -8.21 -2.53
N VAL A 34 -13.02 -8.57 -1.50
CA VAL A 34 -12.28 -9.83 -1.45
C VAL A 34 -13.23 -11.03 -1.50
N ALA A 35 -14.34 -10.99 -0.76
CA ALA A 35 -15.34 -12.07 -0.77
C ALA A 35 -16.04 -12.24 -2.13
N LEU A 36 -16.11 -11.18 -2.95
CA LEU A 36 -16.59 -11.22 -4.33
C LEU A 36 -15.55 -11.75 -5.33
N GLY A 37 -14.35 -12.11 -4.87
CA GLY A 37 -13.25 -12.60 -5.70
C GLY A 37 -12.47 -11.49 -6.41
N HIS A 38 -12.63 -10.23 -6.00
CA HIS A 38 -11.84 -9.12 -6.54
C HIS A 38 -10.49 -9.02 -5.86
N VAL A 39 -9.47 -8.66 -6.65
CA VAL A 39 -8.18 -8.21 -6.12
C VAL A 39 -8.35 -6.78 -5.61
N VAL A 40 -8.00 -6.56 -4.34
CA VAL A 40 -7.96 -5.23 -3.72
C VAL A 40 -6.50 -4.83 -3.54
N ILE A 41 -6.13 -3.67 -4.08
CA ILE A 41 -4.78 -3.10 -3.92
C ILE A 41 -4.88 -1.93 -2.95
N LEU A 42 -4.05 -1.95 -1.91
CA LEU A 42 -3.91 -0.87 -0.94
C LEU A 42 -2.52 -0.24 -1.08
N GLU A 43 -2.46 1.06 -1.36
CA GLU A 43 -1.23 1.85 -1.30
C GLU A 43 -1.19 2.57 0.05
N ILE A 44 -0.27 2.15 0.93
CA ILE A 44 -0.16 2.64 2.31
C ILE A 44 1.30 2.77 2.72
N GLU A 45 1.56 3.63 3.70
CA GLU A 45 2.91 3.79 4.28
C GLU A 45 3.31 2.59 5.16
N LEU A 46 4.59 2.53 5.54
CA LEU A 46 5.16 1.44 6.35
C LEU A 46 4.36 1.12 7.63
N GLU A 47 3.91 2.13 8.36
CA GLU A 47 3.15 1.89 9.59
C GLU A 47 1.77 1.30 9.30
N GLY A 48 1.11 1.75 8.22
CA GLY A 48 -0.13 1.14 7.75
C GLY A 48 0.09 -0.32 7.34
N ALA A 49 1.16 -0.62 6.60
CA ALA A 49 1.50 -1.99 6.20
C ALA A 49 1.71 -2.91 7.42
N ARG A 50 2.36 -2.43 8.48
CA ARG A 50 2.51 -3.16 9.75
C ARG A 50 1.18 -3.39 10.46
N GLN A 51 0.23 -2.45 10.37
CA GLN A 51 -1.12 -2.64 10.88
C GLN A 51 -1.89 -3.70 10.07
N ILE A 52 -1.83 -3.63 8.72
CA ILE A 52 -2.41 -4.66 7.83
C ILE A 52 -1.88 -6.05 8.17
N ARG A 53 -0.57 -6.18 8.44
CA ARG A 53 0.04 -7.48 8.80
C ARG A 53 -0.62 -8.12 10.01
N LYS A 54 -1.14 -7.31 10.95
CA LYS A 54 -1.86 -7.76 12.14
C LYS A 54 -3.35 -7.94 11.88
N SER A 55 -3.98 -7.00 11.18
CA SER A 55 -5.44 -6.92 11.02
C SER A 55 -5.98 -7.80 9.89
N LEU A 56 -5.15 -8.11 8.89
CA LEU A 56 -5.43 -8.99 7.76
C LEU A 56 -4.16 -9.77 7.35
N PRO A 57 -3.72 -10.78 8.15
CA PRO A 57 -2.46 -11.50 7.92
C PRO A 57 -2.39 -12.26 6.59
N ALA A 58 -3.54 -12.56 5.98
CA ALA A 58 -3.64 -13.19 4.68
C ALA A 58 -3.30 -12.25 3.50
N ALA A 59 -3.26 -10.93 3.74
CA ALA A 59 -2.87 -9.97 2.72
C ALA A 59 -1.39 -10.13 2.35
N ARG A 60 -1.13 -10.26 1.05
CA ARG A 60 0.22 -10.26 0.49
C ARG A 60 0.74 -8.82 0.43
N GLN A 61 1.90 -8.59 1.01
CA GLN A 61 2.53 -7.26 1.05
C GLN A 61 3.73 -7.20 0.11
N ILE A 62 3.72 -6.20 -0.76
CA ILE A 62 4.75 -5.97 -1.78
C ILE A 62 5.42 -4.63 -1.48
N PHE A 63 6.75 -4.64 -1.37
CA PHE A 63 7.52 -3.41 -1.22
C PHE A 63 8.21 -3.05 -2.54
N VAL A 64 8.06 -1.80 -2.98
CA VAL A 64 8.69 -1.31 -4.22
C VAL A 64 9.90 -0.46 -3.87
N LEU A 65 11.09 -1.00 -4.13
CA LEU A 65 12.38 -0.37 -3.87
C LEU A 65 12.79 0.56 -5.03
N PRO A 66 13.44 1.70 -4.76
CA PRO A 66 14.31 2.31 -5.75
C PRO A 66 15.58 1.44 -5.93
N PRO A 67 16.25 1.50 -7.09
CA PRO A 67 17.51 0.77 -7.31
C PRO A 67 18.63 1.25 -6.36
N SER A 68 18.60 2.52 -5.95
CA SER A 68 19.49 3.06 -4.93
C SER A 68 18.94 4.39 -4.36
N LEU A 69 19.47 4.83 -3.21
CA LEU A 69 19.16 6.15 -2.66
C LEU A 69 19.56 7.32 -3.59
N PRO A 70 20.75 7.32 -4.22
CA PRO A 70 21.10 8.34 -5.22
C PRO A 70 20.12 8.41 -6.39
N GLU A 71 19.66 7.25 -6.89
CA GLU A 71 18.65 7.22 -7.97
C GLU A 71 17.30 7.75 -7.49
N LEU A 72 16.87 7.43 -6.28
CA LEU A 72 15.66 8.01 -5.68
C LEU A 72 15.78 9.54 -5.57
N GLU A 73 16.90 10.04 -5.06
CA GLU A 73 17.15 11.48 -4.97
C GLU A 73 17.10 12.15 -6.35
N ALA A 74 17.75 11.57 -7.35
CA ALA A 74 17.73 12.08 -8.72
C ALA A 74 16.31 12.14 -9.29
N ARG A 75 15.48 11.12 -9.04
CA ARG A 75 14.06 11.09 -9.45
C ARG A 75 13.23 12.16 -8.75
N ILE A 76 13.39 12.35 -7.44
CA ILE A 76 12.70 13.39 -6.67
C ILE A 76 13.08 14.77 -7.20
N ARG A 77 14.38 15.04 -7.36
CA ARG A 77 14.89 16.33 -7.87
C ARG A 77 14.43 16.62 -9.29
N ARG A 78 14.38 15.61 -10.17
CA ARG A 78 13.91 15.76 -11.56
C ARG A 78 12.46 16.22 -11.65
N ARG A 79 11.60 15.86 -10.68
CA ARG A 79 10.22 16.35 -10.62
C ARG A 79 10.15 17.86 -10.34
N GLY A 80 11.19 18.43 -9.72
CA GLY A 80 11.40 19.89 -9.61
C GLY A 80 10.41 20.65 -8.74
N GLN A 81 9.64 19.96 -7.90
CA GLN A 81 8.54 20.55 -7.12
C GLN A 81 8.86 20.78 -5.65
N ASP A 82 9.92 20.15 -5.13
CA ASP A 82 10.25 20.16 -3.71
C ASP A 82 11.46 21.07 -3.42
N SER A 83 11.45 21.70 -2.24
CA SER A 83 12.63 22.38 -1.69
C SER A 83 13.69 21.39 -1.20
N ASP A 84 14.94 21.80 -1.08
CA ASP A 84 16.01 20.92 -0.55
C ASP A 84 15.69 20.35 0.84
N ALA A 85 15.03 21.13 1.70
CA ALA A 85 14.59 20.67 3.02
C ALA A 85 13.52 19.57 2.92
N ALA A 86 12.57 19.71 1.99
CA ALA A 86 11.56 18.69 1.74
C ALA A 86 12.17 17.42 1.15
N ILE A 87 13.12 17.55 0.21
CA ILE A 87 13.88 16.44 -0.37
C ILE A 87 14.63 15.67 0.71
N ALA A 88 15.37 16.36 1.58
CA ALA A 88 16.09 15.74 2.68
C ALA A 88 15.16 14.95 3.63
N LYS A 89 13.99 15.49 3.95
CA LYS A 89 12.97 14.80 4.77
C LYS A 89 12.45 13.54 4.07
N ARG A 90 12.15 13.61 2.76
CA ARG A 90 11.71 12.45 1.96
C ARG A 90 12.78 11.37 1.90
N LEU A 91 14.05 11.73 1.68
CA LEU A 91 15.17 10.77 1.64
C LEU A 91 15.44 10.13 3.00
N ALA A 92 15.32 10.88 4.09
CA ALA A 92 15.43 10.33 5.44
C ALA A 92 14.31 9.31 5.73
N ARG A 93 13.07 9.62 5.31
CA ARG A 93 11.94 8.68 5.41
C ARG A 93 12.17 7.43 4.57
N ALA A 94 12.58 7.59 3.32
CA ALA A 94 12.85 6.47 2.42
C ALA A 94 13.93 5.52 2.96
N GLN A 95 14.97 6.04 3.63
CA GLN A 95 15.98 5.20 4.29
C GLN A 95 15.38 4.29 5.37
N ILE A 96 14.47 4.84 6.19
CA ILE A 96 13.77 4.08 7.24
C ILE A 96 12.87 3.01 6.59
N GLU A 97 12.14 3.37 5.54
CA GLU A 97 11.25 2.46 4.82
C GLU A 97 12.01 1.33 4.12
N MET A 98 13.11 1.64 3.44
CA MET A 98 13.98 0.65 2.80
C MET A 98 14.60 -0.32 3.81
N ALA A 99 14.95 0.14 5.02
CA ALA A 99 15.45 -0.74 6.08
C ALA A 99 14.41 -1.75 6.57
N ALA A 100 13.11 -1.45 6.39
CA ALA A 100 12.00 -2.33 6.72
C ALA A 100 11.55 -3.23 5.55
N ALA A 101 12.19 -3.17 4.38
CA ALA A 101 11.79 -3.93 3.19
C ALA A 101 11.73 -5.45 3.45
N ALA A 102 12.56 -5.97 4.37
CA ALA A 102 12.56 -7.37 4.77
C ALA A 102 11.30 -7.82 5.55
N GLU A 103 10.42 -6.89 5.96
CA GLU A 103 9.12 -7.19 6.59
C GLU A 103 8.04 -7.59 5.57
N PHE A 104 8.30 -7.39 4.28
CA PHE A 104 7.36 -7.61 3.18
C PHE A 104 7.57 -8.96 2.53
N ASP A 105 6.51 -9.52 1.95
CA ASP A 105 6.53 -10.86 1.37
C ASP A 105 7.31 -10.89 0.04
N ILE A 106 7.23 -9.78 -0.70
CA ILE A 106 7.86 -9.59 -2.01
C ILE A 106 8.52 -8.22 -2.04
N GLN A 107 9.71 -8.15 -2.63
CA GLN A 107 10.43 -6.91 -2.90
C GLN A 107 10.65 -6.77 -4.40
N ILE A 108 10.23 -5.66 -4.98
CA ILE A 108 10.37 -5.34 -6.41
C ILE A 108 11.28 -4.12 -6.53
N VAL A 109 12.35 -4.23 -7.32
CA VAL A 109 13.25 -3.09 -7.56
C VAL A 109 12.79 -2.34 -8.80
N ASN A 110 12.32 -1.10 -8.62
CA ASN A 110 11.86 -0.23 -9.68
C ASN A 110 13.03 0.51 -10.36
N ASP A 111 13.88 -0.21 -11.06
CA ASP A 111 14.93 0.37 -11.91
C ASP A 111 14.37 0.81 -13.27
N SER A 112 13.63 -0.07 -13.93
CA SER A 112 12.79 0.20 -15.12
C SER A 112 11.32 0.06 -14.75
N LEU A 113 10.50 1.02 -15.18
CA LEU A 113 9.06 0.99 -14.94
C LEU A 113 8.43 -0.24 -15.60
N GLU A 114 8.83 -0.54 -16.83
CA GLU A 114 8.31 -1.66 -17.61
C GLU A 114 8.54 -3.00 -16.90
N GLN A 115 9.77 -3.22 -16.41
CA GLN A 115 10.13 -4.43 -15.70
C GLN A 115 9.41 -4.52 -14.34
N ALA A 116 9.35 -3.42 -13.60
CA ALA A 116 8.69 -3.37 -12.29
C ALA A 116 7.18 -3.65 -12.40
N VAL A 117 6.53 -3.17 -13.48
CA VAL A 117 5.12 -3.46 -13.75
C VAL A 117 4.90 -4.95 -14.02
N VAL A 118 5.76 -5.57 -14.83
CA VAL A 118 5.67 -7.02 -15.11
C VAL A 118 5.85 -7.82 -13.82
N GLU A 119 6.83 -7.47 -12.99
CA GLU A 119 7.05 -8.14 -11.69
C GLU A 119 5.86 -7.94 -10.74
N LEU A 120 5.25 -6.77 -10.74
CA LEU A 120 4.08 -6.47 -9.92
C LEU A 120 2.85 -7.27 -10.37
N GLU A 121 2.57 -7.32 -11.67
CA GLU A 121 1.51 -8.16 -12.23
C GLU A 121 1.73 -9.63 -11.87
N GLN A 122 2.96 -10.12 -11.97
CA GLN A 122 3.28 -11.48 -11.59
C GLN A 122 3.03 -11.71 -10.09
N ALA A 123 3.45 -10.80 -9.23
CA ALA A 123 3.24 -10.90 -7.78
C ALA A 123 1.74 -10.91 -7.41
N ILE A 124 0.90 -10.22 -8.19
CA ILE A 124 -0.55 -10.15 -7.98
C ILE A 124 -1.26 -11.39 -8.52
N TYR A 125 -0.90 -11.90 -9.70
CA TYR A 125 -1.71 -12.89 -10.43
C TYR A 125 -1.12 -14.31 -10.52
N SER A 126 0.16 -14.53 -10.18
CA SER A 126 0.83 -15.82 -10.49
C SER A 126 0.65 -16.93 -9.46
N ASP A 127 0.10 -16.63 -8.27
CA ASP A 127 -0.33 -17.66 -7.32
C ASP A 127 -1.86 -17.63 -7.20
N PRO A 128 -2.55 -18.78 -7.25
CA PRO A 128 -3.91 -18.82 -6.75
C PRO A 128 -3.88 -18.48 -5.26
N PHE A 129 -4.50 -17.36 -4.90
CA PHE A 129 -4.83 -17.06 -3.51
C PHE A 129 -5.66 -18.24 -2.98
N ASP A 130 -5.13 -18.98 -1.99
CA ASP A 130 -5.72 -20.22 -1.44
C ASP A 130 -7.04 -19.99 -0.66
N GLY A 131 -7.75 -18.89 -0.95
CA GLY A 131 -9.07 -18.52 -0.41
C GLY A 131 -10.25 -18.92 -1.28
N GLY A 132 -10.05 -19.70 -2.35
CA GLY A 132 -11.11 -20.23 -3.19
C GLY A 132 -10.79 -20.05 -4.68
N THR A 133 -10.96 -21.13 -5.43
CA THR A 133 -10.79 -21.16 -6.88
C THR A 133 -11.56 -20.01 -7.55
N PRO A 134 -10.91 -19.04 -8.22
CA PRO A 134 -11.64 -18.08 -9.03
C PRO A 134 -12.09 -18.81 -10.29
N ALA A 135 -13.39 -18.83 -10.53
CA ALA A 135 -13.89 -19.09 -11.87
C ALA A 135 -13.29 -18.01 -12.78
N MET A 136 -12.59 -18.44 -13.83
CA MET A 136 -11.96 -17.58 -14.82
C MET A 136 -13.02 -16.69 -15.49
N THR A 137 -13.24 -15.50 -14.95
CA THR A 137 -13.96 -14.42 -15.62
C THR A 137 -12.95 -13.46 -16.19
N THR A 138 -12.71 -13.62 -17.50
CA THR A 138 -12.05 -12.62 -18.33
C THR A 138 -12.84 -11.32 -18.26
N LYS A 139 -12.34 -10.33 -17.50
CA LYS A 139 -12.31 -8.90 -17.85
C LYS A 139 -11.76 -8.08 -16.69
N ASP A 140 -10.72 -7.32 -17.02
CA ASP A 140 -10.22 -6.13 -16.31
C ASP A 140 -11.27 -5.49 -15.40
N SER A 141 -11.07 -5.63 -14.10
CA SER A 141 -11.78 -4.87 -13.07
C SER A 141 -10.89 -4.76 -11.84
N THR A 142 -9.70 -4.19 -12.03
CA THR A 142 -8.92 -3.61 -10.93
C THR A 142 -9.67 -2.36 -10.48
N THR A 143 -10.42 -2.47 -9.39
CA THR A 143 -11.01 -1.30 -8.74
C THR A 143 -9.94 -0.70 -7.84
N ASP A 144 -9.33 0.37 -8.34
CA ASP A 144 -8.41 1.19 -7.57
C ASP A 144 -9.21 1.94 -6.48
N LEU A 145 -9.09 1.47 -5.24
CA LEU A 145 -9.68 2.13 -4.06
C LEU A 145 -8.80 3.28 -3.53
N THR A 146 -7.71 3.65 -4.21
CA THR A 146 -6.82 4.77 -3.77
C THR A 146 -7.52 6.12 -3.70
N LYS A 147 -8.71 6.28 -4.33
CA LYS A 147 -9.53 7.51 -4.21
C LYS A 147 -10.69 7.41 -3.23
N GLY A 148 -10.74 6.33 -2.44
CA GLY A 148 -11.82 6.05 -1.50
C GLY A 148 -11.32 5.59 -0.14
N ALA A 149 -10.13 6.02 0.30
CA ALA A 149 -9.90 6.13 1.75
C ALA A 149 -11.03 7.02 2.26
N ALA A 150 -12.04 6.41 2.88
CA ALA A 150 -13.18 7.14 3.38
C ALA A 150 -12.62 8.16 4.37
N THR A 151 -12.67 9.43 4.00
CA THR A 151 -12.44 10.52 4.94
C THR A 151 -13.55 10.39 5.98
N VAL A 152 -13.22 9.83 7.14
CA VAL A 152 -14.07 10.00 8.32
C VAL A 152 -13.72 11.38 8.87
N GLU A 153 -14.35 12.40 8.31
CA GLU A 153 -14.30 13.74 8.90
C GLU A 153 -14.96 13.69 10.29
N PRO A 154 -14.44 14.44 11.28
CA PRO A 154 -14.89 14.38 12.67
C PRO A 154 -16.35 14.78 12.89
#